data_AF-A0A945UYD7-F1
#
_entry.id   AF-A0A945UYD7-F1
#
_cell.length_a   1.000
_cell.length_b   1.000
_cell.length_c   1.000
_cell.angle_alpha   90.00
_cell.angle_beta   90.00
_cell.angle_gamma   90.00
#
_symmetry.space_group_name_H-M   'P 1'
#
loop_
_entity.id
_entity.type
_entity.pdbx_description
1 polymer ?
#
loop_
_entity_poly.entity_id
_entity_poly.type
_entity_poly.pdbx_seq_one_letter_code
_entity_poly.pdbx_strand_id
1 'polypeptide(L)' 'MSAASNIMAGKRGLIMGVANERSIAWGIAKTAATHGAELAFTYQGDAILKRLEPLA' A
#
# COMPACT_ATOMS: atom_id res chain seq x y z
N MET A 1 6.37 -15.20 18.09
CA MET A 1 6.41 -13.95 17.30
C MET A 1 7.28 -14.20 16.08
N SER A 2 6.71 -14.18 14.86
CA SER A 2 7.51 -14.31 13.64
C SER A 2 8.37 -13.06 13.50
N ALA A 3 9.69 -13.20 13.38
CA ALA A 3 10.53 -12.11 12.93
C ALA A 3 9.95 -11.59 11.60
N ALA A 4 9.79 -10.27 11.47
CA ALA A 4 9.39 -9.65 10.21
C ALA A 4 10.49 -9.95 9.19
N SER A 5 10.34 -11.04 8.45
CA SER A 5 11.19 -11.38 7.34
C SER A 5 10.91 -10.36 6.25
N ASN A 6 11.92 -9.66 5.75
CA ASN A 6 11.77 -8.69 4.66
C ASN A 6 11.58 -9.42 3.31
N ILE A 7 10.56 -10.27 3.21
CA ILE A 7 10.31 -11.12 2.05
C ILE A 7 10.02 -10.31 0.78
N MET A 8 9.66 -9.03 0.94
CA MET A 8 9.38 -8.11 -0.16
C MET A 8 10.52 -7.11 -0.40
N ALA A 9 11.66 -7.23 0.28
CA ALA A 9 12.80 -6.34 0.10
C ALA A 9 13.26 -6.27 -1.37
N GLY A 10 13.44 -5.05 -1.88
CA GLY A 10 13.89 -4.79 -3.24
C GLY A 10 12.85 -5.11 -4.31
N LYS A 11 11.61 -5.46 -3.94
CA LYS A 11 10.51 -5.64 -4.88
C LYS A 11 9.74 -4.33 -5.04
N ARG A 12 9.30 -4.09 -6.28
CA ARG A 12 8.46 -2.96 -6.66
C ARG A 12 7.08 -3.46 -7.03
N GLY A 13 6.03 -2.85 -6.48
CA GLY A 13 4.65 -3.27 -6.69
C GLY A 13 3.73 -2.10 -7.05
N LEU A 14 2.78 -2.34 -7.95
CA LEU A 14 1.67 -1.43 -8.22
C LEU A 14 0.43 -1.94 -7.49
N ILE A 15 -0.16 -1.09 -6.65
CA ILE A 15 -1.41 -1.38 -5.94
C ILE A 15 -2.53 -0.50 -6.48
N MET A 16 -3.62 -1.15 -6.89
CA MET A 16 -4.83 -0.51 -7.37
C MET A 16 -5.98 -0.75 -6.38
N GLY A 17 -6.98 0.14 -6.38
CA GLY A 17 -8.18 -0.05 -5.57
C GLY A 17 -8.05 0.35 -4.10
N VAL A 18 -7.10 1.21 -3.74
CA VAL A 18 -7.08 1.85 -2.42
C VAL A 18 -8.02 3.05 -2.45
N ALA A 19 -9.01 3.09 -1.57
CA ALA A 19 -9.93 4.23 -1.43
C ALA A 19 -9.76 4.98 -0.11
N ASN A 20 -9.31 4.28 0.94
CA ASN A 20 -9.05 4.76 2.30
C ASN A 20 -8.37 3.67 3.13
N GLU A 21 -8.09 3.96 4.40
CA GLU A 21 -7.45 3.05 5.37
C GLU A 21 -8.23 1.75 5.68
N ARG A 22 -9.52 1.68 5.35
CA ARG A 22 -10.36 0.49 5.55
C ARG A 22 -10.38 -0.44 4.35
N SER A 23 -9.70 -0.07 3.26
CA SER A 23 -9.65 -0.87 2.03
C SER A 23 -8.84 -2.15 2.26
N ILE A 24 -9.26 -3.27 1.66
CA ILE A 24 -8.46 -4.51 1.67
C ILE A 24 -7.08 -4.26 1.03
N ALA A 25 -7.06 -3.52 -0.08
CA ALA A 25 -5.83 -3.11 -0.76
C ALA A 25 -4.88 -2.30 0.15
N TRP A 26 -5.41 -1.53 1.10
CA TRP A 26 -4.60 -0.81 2.08
C TRP A 26 -3.94 -1.75 3.09
N GLY A 27 -4.67 -2.75 3.58
CA GLY A 27 -4.09 -3.78 4.46
C GLY A 27 -2.95 -4.55 3.78
N ILE A 28 -3.12 -4.89 2.50
CA ILE A 28 -2.07 -5.51 1.69
C ILE A 28 -0.87 -4.56 1.55
N ALA A 29 -1.12 -3.31 1.18
CA ALA A 29 -0.08 -2.30 1.00
C ALA A 29 0.77 -2.10 2.26
N LYS A 30 0.11 -1.93 3.41
CA LYS A 30 0.78 -1.76 4.70
C LYS A 30 1.66 -2.95 5.05
N THR A 31 1.15 -4.16 4.84
CA THR A 31 1.90 -5.40 5.11
C THR A 31 3.09 -5.53 4.17
N ALA A 32 2.89 -5.32 2.86
CA ALA A 32 3.96 -5.38 1.87
C ALA A 32 5.06 -4.34 2.13
N ALA A 33 4.69 -3.09 2.44
CA ALA A 33 5.63 -2.04 2.83
C ALA A 33 6.42 -2.41 4.10
N THR A 34 5.75 -2.98 5.10
CA THR A 34 6.41 -3.48 6.32
C THR A 34 7.44 -4.57 6.03
N HIS A 35 7.27 -5.33 4.94
CA HIS A 35 8.21 -6.36 4.50
C HIS A 35 9.22 -5.85 3.45
N GLY A 36 9.34 -4.54 3.27
CA GLY A 36 10.39 -3.90 2.45
C GLY A 36 10.05 -3.65 0.98
N ALA A 37 8.77 -3.70 0.59
CA ALA A 37 8.35 -3.37 -0.76
C ALA A 37 8.40 -1.85 -1.04
N GLU A 38 8.82 -1.46 -2.24
CA GLU A 38 8.54 -0.15 -2.81
C GLU A 38 7.19 -0.21 -3.56
N LEU A 39 6.24 0.64 -3.20
CA LEU A 39 4.87 0.57 -3.72
C LEU A 39 4.48 1.85 -4.45
N ALA A 40 3.81 1.69 -5.59
CA ALA A 40 3.11 2.76 -6.30
C ALA A 40 1.60 2.53 -6.21
N PHE A 41 0.83 3.61 -6.20
CA PHE A 41 -0.62 3.56 -6.10
C PHE A 41 -1.28 4.23 -7.30
N THR A 42 -2.37 3.65 -7.77
CA THR A 42 -3.32 4.34 -8.66
C THR A 42 -4.54 4.79 -7.87
N TYR A 43 -5.20 5.85 -8.33
CA TYR A 43 -6.46 6.31 -7.77
C TYR A 43 -7.48 6.54 -8.89
N GLN A 44 -8.77 6.41 -8.54
CA GLN A 44 -9.87 6.69 -9.47
C GLN A 44 -10.40 8.11 -9.22
N GLY A 45 -9.87 9.06 -9.99
CA GLY A 45 -10.27 10.46 -9.96
C GLY A 45 -9.89 11.23 -8.69
N ASP A 46 -10.09 12.54 -8.72
CA ASP A 46 -9.52 13.46 -7.73
C ASP A 46 -10.14 13.34 -6.33
N ALA A 47 -11.40 12.90 -6.24
CA ALA A 47 -12.08 12.72 -4.96
C ALA A 47 -11.44 11.61 -4.11
N ILE A 48 -10.95 10.54 -4.75
CA ILE A 48 -10.23 9.46 -4.07
C ILE A 48 -8.80 9.90 -3.77
N LEU A 49 -8.15 10.65 -4.68
CA LEU A 49 -6.81 11.19 -4.43
C LEU A 49 -6.75 12.00 -3.12
N LYS A 50 -7.69 12.92 -2.89
CA LYS A 50 -7.75 13.73 -1.65
C LYS A 50 -7.87 12.90 -0.37
N ARG A 51 -8.40 11.68 -0.46
CA ARG A 51 -8.51 10.75 0.68
C ARG A 51 -7.26 9.88 0.85
N LEU A 52 -6.48 9.72 -0.22
CA LEU A 52 -5.25 8.92 -0.24
C LEU A 52 -4.01 9.72 0.15
N GLU A 53 -3.96 11.00 -0.18
CA GLU A 53 -2.81 11.88 0.16
C GLU A 53 -2.38 11.81 1.64
N PRO A 54 -3.28 11.70 2.63
CA PRO A 54 -2.86 11.57 4.04
C PRO A 54 -2.28 10.18 4.41
N LEU A 55 -2.42 9.19 3.54
CA LEU A 55 -2.02 7.79 3.77
C LEU A 55 -0.70 7.43 3.07
N ALA A 56 -0.36 8.12 1.97
CA ALA A 56 0.85 7.90 1.18
C ALA A 56 2.06 8.62 1.79
#